data_AF-X1H168-F1
#
_entry.id   AF-X1H168-F1
#
_cell.length_a   1.000
_cell.length_b   1.000
_cell.length_c   1.000
_cell.angle_alpha   90.00
_cell.angle_beta   90.00
_cell.angle_gamma   90.00
#
_symmetry.space_group_name_H-M   'P 1'
#
loop_
_entity.id
_entity.type
_entity.pdbx_description
1 polymer ?
#
loop_
_entity_poly.entity_id
_entity_poly.type
_entity_poly.pdbx_seq_one_letter_code
_entity_poly.pdbx_strand_id
1 'polypeptide(L)'
;MNRSKGTYFLMLTLVLGQLAYAIVLQWVSLTKGTTGITGVNRPYLLNIANLGKNVSFYYFILVVFIICIILLYVLINSSFGVKLRGVRESESRMIMLGYNTSLIKWVAFMVSSFVSSIGGIFFVYFIGLMKQKKIPELLKGYVTLFDANVPIYNIFIFCFACFICLTLWLILQKTKIGMIIRAGVDNFEITSTLGINIQLVFTLVFTAAGFLAGIAGAIGGTYLMVAPGEDWRILTYALLVIIIGGMGSFGGTIVGSIIIG
;
A
#
# COMPACT_ATOMS: atom_id res chain seq x y z
N MET A 1 1.44 4.59 -34.43
CA MET A 1 0.64 3.43 -33.97
C MET A 1 -0.38 3.94 -32.96
N ASN A 2 -1.67 3.94 -33.31
CA ASN A 2 -2.71 4.78 -32.68
C ASN A 2 -2.98 4.43 -31.21
N ARG A 3 -2.95 5.46 -30.35
CA ARG A 3 -3.31 5.42 -28.91
C ARG A 3 -4.67 4.75 -28.64
N SER A 4 -5.60 4.76 -29.60
CA SER A 4 -6.93 4.16 -29.46
C SER A 4 -6.91 2.64 -29.29
N LYS A 5 -5.97 1.90 -29.92
CA LYS A 5 -5.92 0.43 -29.78
C LYS A 5 -5.51 -0.02 -28.38
N GLY A 6 -4.68 0.76 -27.70
CA GLY A 6 -4.25 0.49 -26.34
C GLY A 6 -5.40 0.62 -25.33
N THR A 7 -6.30 1.59 -25.52
CA THR A 7 -7.44 1.82 -24.63
C THR A 7 -8.47 0.68 -24.71
N TYR A 8 -8.78 0.19 -25.92
CA TYR A 8 -9.68 -0.96 -26.07
C TYR A 8 -9.10 -2.25 -25.48
N PHE A 9 -7.80 -2.48 -25.64
CA PHE A 9 -7.12 -3.61 -25.03
C PHE A 9 -7.15 -3.55 -23.50
N LEU A 10 -6.97 -2.36 -22.91
CA LEU A 10 -7.10 -2.12 -21.47
C LEU A 10 -8.53 -2.37 -20.95
N MET A 11 -9.55 -1.91 -21.68
CA MET A 11 -10.95 -2.18 -21.31
C MET A 11 -11.26 -3.67 -21.38
N LEU A 12 -10.79 -4.37 -22.42
CA LEU A 12 -10.98 -5.81 -22.58
C LEU A 12 -10.32 -6.60 -21.44
N THR A 13 -9.07 -6.28 -21.08
CA THR A 13 -8.35 -6.98 -20.00
C THR A 13 -9.00 -6.72 -18.64
N LEU A 14 -9.50 -5.50 -18.40
CA LEU A 14 -10.24 -5.18 -17.18
C LEU A 14 -11.54 -5.99 -17.09
N VAL A 15 -12.34 -6.01 -18.16
CA VAL A 15 -13.60 -6.78 -18.20
C VAL A 15 -13.34 -8.27 -18.04
N LEU A 16 -12.32 -8.81 -18.69
CA LEU A 16 -11.94 -10.21 -18.55
C LEU A 16 -11.47 -10.53 -17.13
N GLY A 17 -10.73 -9.63 -16.50
CA GLY A 17 -10.37 -9.70 -15.08
C GLY A 17 -11.59 -9.68 -14.15
N GLN A 18 -12.59 -8.83 -14.42
CA GLN A 18 -13.87 -8.77 -13.68
C GLN A 18 -14.67 -10.07 -13.82
N LEU A 19 -14.69 -10.68 -15.00
CA LEU A 19 -15.40 -11.93 -15.23
C LEU A 19 -14.72 -13.11 -14.54
N ALA A 20 -13.40 -13.25 -14.67
CA ALA A 20 -12.63 -14.24 -13.91
C ALA A 20 -12.82 -14.04 -12.40
N TYR A 21 -12.76 -12.77 -11.99
CA TYR A 21 -13.35 -12.17 -10.79
C TYR A 21 -14.57 -12.91 -10.22
N ALA A 22 -15.68 -12.61 -10.89
CA ALA A 22 -17.01 -13.06 -10.53
C ALA A 22 -17.10 -14.59 -10.48
N ILE A 23 -16.47 -15.28 -11.43
CA ILE A 23 -16.43 -16.75 -11.48
C ILE A 23 -15.78 -17.32 -10.23
N VAL A 24 -14.63 -16.77 -9.80
CA VAL A 24 -13.91 -17.25 -8.61
C VAL A 24 -14.74 -17.08 -7.34
N LEU A 25 -15.48 -15.96 -7.19
CA LEU A 25 -16.34 -15.73 -6.03
C LEU A 25 -17.65 -16.52 -6.08
N GLN A 26 -18.20 -16.82 -7.26
CA GLN A 26 -19.39 -17.65 -7.39
C GLN A 26 -19.10 -19.15 -7.30
N TRP A 27 -17.84 -19.57 -7.46
CA TRP A 27 -17.47 -20.98 -7.40
C TRP A 27 -17.38 -21.51 -5.97
N VAL A 28 -18.51 -21.51 -5.27
CA VAL A 28 -18.64 -21.88 -3.85
C VAL A 28 -18.08 -23.28 -3.56
N SER A 29 -18.17 -24.21 -4.50
CA SER A 29 -17.67 -25.59 -4.34
C SER A 29 -16.15 -25.69 -4.16
N LEU A 30 -15.37 -24.77 -4.72
CA LEU A 30 -13.90 -24.82 -4.67
C LEU A 30 -13.31 -23.70 -3.78
N THR A 31 -13.89 -22.51 -3.79
CA THR A 31 -13.33 -21.32 -3.12
C THR A 31 -14.08 -20.91 -1.85
N LYS A 32 -15.24 -21.54 -1.55
CA LYS A 32 -16.20 -21.10 -0.52
C LYS A 32 -16.74 -19.67 -0.76
N GLY A 33 -16.55 -19.13 -1.97
CA GLY A 33 -17.08 -17.85 -2.43
C GLY A 33 -16.81 -16.66 -1.51
N THR A 34 -17.80 -15.80 -1.33
CA THR A 34 -17.74 -14.59 -0.49
C THR A 34 -17.63 -14.87 1.01
N THR A 35 -17.82 -16.13 1.42
CA THR A 35 -17.69 -16.53 2.82
C THR A 35 -16.20 -16.69 3.20
N GLY A 36 -15.31 -16.89 2.22
CA GLY A 36 -13.89 -17.15 2.45
C GLY A 36 -13.63 -18.49 3.14
N ILE A 37 -12.36 -18.83 3.35
CA ILE A 37 -12.00 -20.00 4.16
C ILE A 37 -12.28 -19.66 5.63
N THR A 38 -13.53 -19.87 6.05
CA THR A 38 -13.92 -19.85 7.46
C THR A 38 -13.52 -21.17 8.12
N GLY A 39 -13.03 -21.09 9.36
CA GLY A 39 -12.54 -22.24 10.10
C GLY A 39 -11.03 -22.47 10.06
N VAL A 40 -10.23 -21.46 9.66
CA VAL A 40 -8.77 -21.50 9.93
C VAL A 40 -8.58 -21.41 11.44
N ASN A 41 -8.52 -22.59 12.06
CA ASN A 41 -8.19 -22.73 13.46
C ASN A 41 -6.81 -22.10 13.67
N ARG A 42 -6.65 -21.27 14.70
CA ARG A 42 -5.35 -20.64 14.99
C ARG A 42 -4.29 -21.75 15.05
N PRO A 43 -3.23 -21.71 14.21
CA PRO A 43 -2.25 -22.77 14.19
C PRO A 43 -1.60 -22.85 15.57
N TYR A 44 -1.86 -23.95 16.27
CA TYR A 44 -1.25 -24.27 17.55
C TYR A 44 -0.02 -25.11 17.24
N LEU A 45 1.17 -24.55 17.50
CA LEU A 45 2.43 -25.24 17.19
C LEU A 45 2.63 -26.47 18.09
N LEU A 46 2.09 -26.45 19.31
CA LEU A 46 2.20 -27.54 20.27
C LEU A 46 0.96 -27.59 21.17
N ASN A 47 0.33 -28.76 21.25
CA ASN A 47 -0.68 -29.11 22.24
C ASN A 47 -0.01 -29.38 23.61
N ILE A 48 0.84 -28.47 24.07
CA ILE A 48 1.40 -28.54 25.43
C ILE A 48 0.45 -27.78 26.35
N ALA A 49 -0.32 -28.57 27.09
CA ALA A 49 -1.02 -28.24 28.32
C ALA A 49 -1.75 -26.89 28.34
N ASN A 50 -3.06 -26.90 28.08
CA ASN A 50 -4.11 -26.04 28.68
C ASN A 50 -3.79 -24.55 29.00
N LEU A 51 -2.85 -23.91 28.31
CA LEU A 51 -2.63 -22.48 28.35
C LEU A 51 -3.48 -21.87 27.25
N GLY A 52 -4.40 -20.98 27.65
CA GLY A 52 -5.49 -20.48 26.80
C GLY A 52 -5.08 -20.11 25.36
N LYS A 53 -6.02 -20.27 24.43
CA LYS A 53 -5.88 -20.10 22.96
C LYS A 53 -5.21 -18.80 22.48
N ASN A 54 -4.99 -17.81 23.36
CA ASN A 54 -4.28 -16.56 23.06
C ASN A 54 -2.76 -16.68 23.26
N VAL A 55 -2.29 -17.52 24.18
CA VAL A 55 -0.87 -17.64 24.54
C VAL A 55 -0.11 -18.48 23.50
N SER A 56 -0.70 -19.59 23.03
CA SER A 56 -0.09 -20.44 21.99
C SER A 56 0.13 -19.69 20.67
N PHE A 57 -0.79 -18.79 20.30
CA PHE A 57 -0.66 -17.95 19.11
C PHE A 57 0.49 -16.94 19.22
N TYR A 58 0.75 -16.42 20.43
CA TYR A 58 1.88 -15.51 20.66
C TYR A 58 3.22 -16.22 20.46
N TYR A 59 3.38 -17.44 21.00
CA TYR A 59 4.59 -18.24 20.78
C TYR A 59 4.79 -18.62 19.31
N PHE A 60 3.71 -18.89 18.57
CA PHE A 60 3.80 -19.13 17.12
C PHE A 60 4.34 -17.90 16.38
N ILE A 61 3.80 -16.71 16.65
CA ILE A 61 4.31 -15.45 16.09
C ILE A 61 5.77 -15.25 16.47
N LEU A 62 6.13 -15.52 17.73
CA LEU A 62 7.50 -15.37 18.24
C LEU A 62 8.48 -16.25 17.46
N VAL A 63 8.13 -17.53 17.20
CA VAL A 63 8.96 -18.44 16.40
C VAL A 63 9.14 -17.93 14.98
N VAL A 64 8.06 -17.50 14.32
CA VAL A 64 8.16 -16.98 12.95
C VAL A 64 8.94 -15.67 12.90
N PHE A 65 8.80 -14.82 13.92
CA PHE A 65 9.56 -13.59 14.06
C PHE A 65 11.06 -13.86 14.22
N ILE A 66 11.43 -14.86 15.05
CA ILE A 66 12.83 -15.31 15.17
C ILE A 66 13.34 -15.83 13.83
N ILE A 67 12.56 -16.64 13.12
CA ILE A 67 12.95 -17.15 11.79
C ILE A 67 13.19 -15.99 10.81
N CYS A 68 12.29 -14.99 10.76
CA CYS A 68 12.46 -13.80 9.92
C CYS A 68 13.73 -13.02 10.28
N ILE A 69 14.03 -12.84 11.56
CA ILE A 69 15.26 -12.16 12.02
C ILE A 69 16.49 -12.96 11.58
N ILE A 70 16.51 -14.28 11.77
CA ILE A 70 17.62 -15.14 11.37
C ILE A 70 17.82 -15.06 9.85
N LEU A 71 16.73 -15.12 9.08
CA LEU A 71 16.78 -15.10 7.62
C LEU A 71 17.31 -13.74 7.11
N LEU A 72 16.88 -12.62 7.72
CA LEU A 72 17.44 -11.29 7.45
C LEU A 72 18.92 -11.18 7.86
N TYR A 73 19.29 -11.73 9.02
CA TYR A 73 20.67 -11.74 9.49
C TYR A 73 21.59 -12.50 8.52
N VAL A 74 21.16 -13.69 8.07
CA VAL A 74 21.87 -14.49 7.06
C VAL A 74 21.94 -13.73 5.73
N LEU A 75 20.88 -13.05 5.32
CA LEU A 75 20.86 -12.28 4.08
C LEU A 75 21.80 -11.06 4.11
N ILE A 76 21.90 -10.36 5.24
CA ILE A 76 22.77 -9.19 5.43
C ILE A 76 24.25 -9.60 5.55
N ASN A 77 24.53 -10.78 6.12
CA ASN A 77 25.90 -11.32 6.20
C ASN A 77 26.32 -12.11 4.95
N SER A 78 25.39 -12.41 4.05
CA SER A 78 25.66 -13.00 2.74
C SER A 78 26.38 -12.03 1.79
N SER A 79 26.90 -12.56 0.68
CA SER A 79 27.48 -11.79 -0.43
C SER A 79 26.53 -10.71 -0.98
N PHE A 80 25.21 -10.89 -0.83
CA PHE A 80 24.22 -9.89 -1.18
C PHE A 80 24.28 -8.64 -0.27
N GLY A 81 24.42 -8.82 1.04
CA GLY A 81 24.52 -7.71 1.97
C GLY A 81 25.80 -6.89 1.82
N VAL A 82 26.91 -7.52 1.41
CA VAL A 82 28.15 -6.81 1.05
C VAL A 82 27.92 -5.92 -0.19
N LYS A 83 27.23 -6.43 -1.22
CA LYS A 83 26.86 -5.63 -2.40
C LYS A 83 25.96 -4.44 -2.03
N LEU A 84 25.02 -4.63 -1.10
CA LEU A 84 24.17 -3.54 -0.61
C LEU A 84 24.96 -2.47 0.16
N ARG A 85 25.90 -2.88 1.02
CA ARG A 85 26.80 -1.93 1.71
C ARG A 85 27.64 -1.14 0.70
N GLY A 86 28.16 -1.79 -0.34
CA GLY A 86 28.87 -1.12 -1.43
C GLY A 86 28.02 -0.09 -2.17
N VAL A 87 26.76 -0.43 -2.50
CA VAL A 87 25.81 0.51 -3.12
C VAL A 87 25.50 1.69 -2.19
N ARG A 88 25.42 1.45 -0.87
CA ARG A 88 25.20 2.51 0.13
C ARG A 88 26.39 3.47 0.26
N GLU A 89 27.63 2.99 0.15
CA GLU A 89 28.82 3.84 0.23
C GLU A 89 29.05 4.67 -1.03
N SER A 90 28.98 4.05 -2.20
CA SER A 90 29.09 4.76 -3.47
C SER A 90 28.52 3.93 -4.61
N GLU A 91 27.33 4.33 -5.07
CA GLU A 91 26.70 3.70 -6.24
C GLU A 91 27.60 3.73 -7.48
N SER A 92 28.26 4.86 -7.73
CA SER A 92 29.15 5.02 -8.89
C SER A 92 30.32 4.04 -8.89
N ARG A 93 30.92 3.74 -7.72
CA ARG A 93 32.00 2.75 -7.61
C ARG A 93 31.50 1.32 -7.89
N MET A 94 30.30 0.99 -7.43
CA MET A 94 29.68 -0.32 -7.71
C MET A 94 29.39 -0.52 -9.20
N ILE A 95 28.96 0.54 -9.90
CA ILE A 95 28.75 0.51 -11.35
C ILE A 95 30.07 0.27 -12.09
N MET A 96 31.16 0.94 -11.68
CA MET A 96 32.50 0.75 -12.28
C MET A 96 33.06 -0.67 -12.08
N LEU A 97 32.69 -1.34 -10.99
CA LEU A 97 33.03 -2.75 -10.74
C LEU A 97 32.19 -3.74 -11.57
N GLY A 98 31.29 -3.24 -12.44
CA GLY A 98 30.45 -4.06 -13.32
C GLY A 98 29.18 -4.60 -12.64
N TYR A 99 28.85 -4.17 -11.43
CA TYR A 99 27.62 -4.59 -10.76
C TYR A 99 26.42 -3.75 -11.23
N ASN A 100 25.33 -4.43 -11.58
CA ASN A 100 24.06 -3.76 -11.88
C ASN A 100 23.37 -3.29 -10.58
N THR A 101 23.52 -2.02 -10.25
CA THR A 101 23.00 -1.41 -9.02
C THR A 101 21.48 -1.36 -9.00
N SER A 102 20.84 -1.18 -10.16
CA SER A 102 19.38 -1.20 -10.29
C SER A 102 18.81 -2.54 -9.86
N LEU A 103 19.35 -3.66 -10.37
CA LEU A 103 18.88 -5.00 -9.98
C LEU A 103 19.06 -5.26 -8.49
N ILE A 104 20.19 -4.83 -7.90
CA ILE A 104 20.43 -4.97 -6.47
C ILE A 104 19.38 -4.22 -5.64
N LYS A 105 19.01 -3.00 -6.06
CA LYS A 105 17.94 -2.21 -5.42
C LYS A 105 16.56 -2.86 -5.58
N TRP A 106 16.23 -3.38 -6.76
CA TRP A 106 14.97 -4.11 -7.00
C TRP A 106 14.85 -5.36 -6.12
N VAL A 107 15.93 -6.15 -6.00
CA VAL A 107 15.95 -7.33 -5.12
C VAL A 107 15.81 -6.93 -3.66
N ALA A 108 16.50 -5.87 -3.21
CA ALA A 108 16.36 -5.37 -1.85
C ALA A 108 14.92 -4.92 -1.54
N PHE A 109 14.27 -4.27 -2.51
CA PHE A 109 12.86 -3.88 -2.40
C PHE A 109 11.95 -5.09 -2.31
N MET A 110 12.11 -6.09 -3.18
CA MET A 110 11.33 -7.34 -3.13
C MET A 110 11.47 -8.08 -1.80
N VAL A 111 12.69 -8.21 -1.27
CA VAL A 111 12.93 -8.84 0.04
C VAL A 111 12.22 -8.07 1.16
N SER A 112 12.31 -6.74 1.14
CA SER A 112 11.65 -5.89 2.14
C SER A 112 10.13 -6.02 2.08
N SER A 113 9.55 -6.05 0.89
CA SER A 113 8.12 -6.27 0.68
C SER A 113 7.66 -7.65 1.15
N PHE A 114 8.47 -8.68 0.90
CA PHE A 114 8.16 -10.05 1.33
C PHE A 114 8.11 -10.15 2.87
N VAL A 115 9.12 -9.61 3.56
CA VAL A 115 9.15 -9.59 5.03
C VAL A 115 8.01 -8.74 5.61
N SER A 116 7.71 -7.59 5.00
CA SER A 116 6.59 -6.74 5.41
C SER A 116 5.24 -7.44 5.25
N SER A 117 5.04 -8.17 4.13
CA SER A 117 3.81 -8.92 3.86
C SER A 117 3.55 -10.01 4.91
N ILE A 118 4.58 -10.72 5.35
CA ILE A 118 4.49 -11.71 6.43
C ILE A 118 3.96 -11.03 7.71
N GLY A 119 4.50 -9.86 8.07
CA GLY A 119 4.03 -9.07 9.21
C GLY A 119 2.56 -8.63 9.05
N GLY A 120 2.16 -8.21 7.86
CA GLY A 120 0.78 -7.84 7.54
C GLY A 120 -0.20 -9.01 7.70
N ILE A 121 0.17 -10.21 7.24
CA ILE A 121 -0.64 -11.43 7.40
C ILE A 121 -0.84 -11.74 8.89
N PHE A 122 0.22 -11.67 9.70
CA PHE A 122 0.11 -11.87 11.15
C PHE A 122 -0.78 -10.84 11.83
N PHE A 123 -0.72 -9.59 11.37
CA PHE A 123 -1.56 -8.53 11.91
C PHE A 123 -3.06 -8.82 11.69
N VAL A 124 -3.44 -9.37 10.54
CA VAL A 124 -4.82 -9.81 10.27
C VAL A 124 -5.26 -10.90 11.25
N TYR A 125 -4.39 -11.88 11.54
CA TYR A 125 -4.68 -12.94 12.51
C TYR A 125 -4.72 -12.42 13.97
N PHE A 126 -3.90 -11.42 14.32
CA PHE A 126 -3.88 -10.80 15.64
C PHE A 126 -5.12 -9.95 15.90
N ILE A 127 -5.54 -9.15 14.90
CA ILE A 127 -6.79 -8.39 14.97
C ILE A 127 -7.96 -9.35 15.13
N GLY A 128 -7.88 -10.54 14.52
CA GLY A 128 -8.99 -11.46 14.40
C GLY A 128 -10.05 -10.83 13.50
N LEU A 129 -10.50 -11.56 12.48
CA LEU A 129 -11.56 -11.06 11.61
C LEU A 129 -12.70 -10.47 12.48
N MET A 130 -12.85 -9.14 12.41
CA MET A 130 -13.87 -8.34 13.12
C MET A 130 -13.69 -8.10 14.63
N LYS A 131 -12.55 -7.59 15.10
CA LYS A 131 -12.59 -6.67 16.25
C LYS A 131 -12.48 -5.23 15.75
N GLN A 132 -13.62 -4.54 15.69
CA GLN A 132 -13.63 -3.08 15.58
C GLN A 132 -12.73 -2.54 16.69
N LYS A 133 -11.66 -1.83 16.30
CA LYS A 133 -10.91 -1.02 17.24
C LYS A 133 -11.90 0.01 17.77
N LYS A 134 -12.32 -0.15 19.05
CA LYS A 134 -13.25 0.78 19.72
C LYS A 134 -12.75 2.20 19.46
N ILE A 135 -13.58 3.01 18.80
CA ILE A 135 -13.32 4.42 18.54
C ILE A 135 -12.95 5.07 19.88
N PRO A 136 -11.84 5.85 19.96
CA PRO A 136 -11.40 6.46 21.20
C PRO A 136 -12.53 7.31 21.81
N GLU A 137 -12.67 7.22 23.12
CA GLU A 137 -13.79 7.79 23.89
C GLU A 137 -13.96 9.31 23.68
N LEU A 138 -12.87 10.01 23.33
CA LEU A 138 -12.82 11.43 22.97
C LEU A 138 -13.53 11.80 21.66
N LEU A 139 -13.83 10.85 20.75
CA LEU A 139 -14.50 11.09 19.46
C LEU A 139 -15.91 10.47 19.38
N LYS A 140 -16.47 10.00 20.50
CA LYS A 140 -17.83 9.41 20.56
C LYS A 140 -18.98 10.42 20.52
N GLY A 141 -18.71 11.70 20.28
CA GLY A 141 -19.76 12.72 20.18
C GLY A 141 -20.41 12.75 18.80
N TYR A 142 -21.68 13.12 18.77
CA TYR A 142 -22.43 13.45 17.56
C TYR A 142 -22.61 14.96 17.53
N VAL A 143 -22.38 15.57 16.37
CA VAL A 143 -22.75 16.98 16.15
C VAL A 143 -23.98 16.97 15.25
N THR A 144 -25.07 17.58 15.71
CA THR A 144 -26.26 17.80 14.91
C THR A 144 -25.99 18.93 13.93
N LEU A 145 -25.69 18.60 12.67
CA LEU A 145 -25.63 19.56 11.56
C LEU A 145 -26.90 19.38 10.73
N PHE A 146 -27.72 20.43 10.62
CA PHE A 146 -28.91 20.47 9.74
C PHE A 146 -29.78 19.19 9.80
N ASP A 147 -30.23 18.79 11.00
CA ASP A 147 -31.05 17.58 11.26
C ASP A 147 -30.42 16.20 10.95
N ALA A 148 -29.12 16.15 10.62
CA ALA A 148 -28.38 14.90 10.47
C ALA A 148 -27.39 14.69 11.64
N ASN A 149 -27.49 13.54 12.32
CA ASN A 149 -26.53 13.11 13.34
C ASN A 149 -25.26 12.60 12.66
N VAL A 150 -24.24 13.47 12.54
CA VAL A 150 -22.95 13.10 11.95
C VAL A 150 -21.94 12.78 13.08
N PRO A 151 -21.30 11.60 13.07
CA PRO A 151 -20.23 11.29 14.02
C PRO A 151 -19.05 12.26 13.89
N ILE A 152 -18.51 12.76 15.02
CA ILE A 152 -17.31 13.63 15.05
C ILE A 152 -16.12 12.99 14.31
N TYR A 153 -16.04 11.66 14.35
CA TYR A 153 -15.01 10.90 13.63
C TYR A 153 -15.01 11.13 12.11
N ASN A 154 -16.18 11.26 11.48
CA ASN A 154 -16.29 11.48 10.03
C ASN A 154 -15.81 12.89 9.66
N ILE A 155 -16.13 13.88 10.51
CA ILE A 155 -15.68 15.27 10.35
C ILE A 155 -14.15 15.34 10.51
N PHE A 156 -13.60 14.62 11.49
CA PHE A 156 -12.16 14.55 11.71
C PHE A 156 -11.42 13.95 10.52
N ILE A 157 -11.89 12.82 9.98
CA ILE A 157 -11.30 12.21 8.77
C ILE A 157 -11.39 13.15 7.59
N PHE A 158 -12.54 13.79 7.37
CA PHE A 158 -12.72 14.73 6.27
C PHE A 158 -11.74 15.91 6.36
N CYS A 159 -11.61 16.52 7.55
CA CYS A 159 -10.60 17.57 7.79
C CYS A 159 -9.18 17.06 7.55
N PHE A 160 -8.84 15.86 8.02
CA PHE A 160 -7.52 15.27 7.86
C PHE A 160 -7.20 14.97 6.38
N ALA A 161 -8.16 14.43 5.64
CA ALA A 161 -8.04 14.17 4.20
C ALA A 161 -7.86 15.47 3.41
N CYS A 162 -8.66 16.50 3.73
CA CYS A 162 -8.53 17.82 3.12
C CYS A 162 -7.17 18.46 3.42
N PHE A 163 -6.68 18.32 4.66
CA PHE A 163 -5.35 18.78 5.06
C PHE A 163 -4.22 18.09 4.28
N ILE A 164 -4.29 16.76 4.10
CA ILE A 164 -3.31 16.01 3.30
C ILE A 164 -3.37 16.45 1.84
N CYS A 165 -4.57 16.55 1.28
CA CYS A 165 -4.79 16.95 -0.10
C CYS A 165 -4.23 18.36 -0.37
N LEU A 166 -4.53 19.32 0.51
CA LEU A 166 -4.02 20.68 0.44
C LEU A 166 -2.48 20.71 0.59
N THR A 167 -1.93 19.94 1.53
CA THR A 167 -0.48 19.85 1.76
C THR A 167 0.24 19.31 0.53
N LEU A 168 -0.26 18.21 -0.07
CA LEU A 168 0.31 17.66 -1.29
C LEU A 168 0.16 18.60 -2.48
N TRP A 169 -0.99 19.28 -2.59
CA TRP A 169 -1.22 20.28 -3.63
C TRP A 169 -0.19 21.41 -3.55
N LEU A 170 0.03 21.97 -2.36
CA LEU A 170 1.02 23.02 -2.12
C LEU A 170 2.44 22.53 -2.39
N ILE A 171 2.81 21.34 -1.92
CA ILE A 171 4.14 20.76 -2.18
C ILE A 171 4.36 20.59 -3.68
N LEU A 172 3.42 19.97 -4.39
CA LEU A 172 3.57 19.70 -5.81
C LEU A 172 3.52 20.98 -6.65
N GLN A 173 2.70 21.97 -6.30
CA GLN A 173 2.53 23.18 -7.12
C GLN A 173 3.51 24.29 -6.78
N LYS A 174 3.77 24.55 -5.49
CA LYS A 174 4.47 25.76 -5.03
C LYS A 174 5.91 25.52 -4.60
N THR A 175 6.36 24.27 -4.40
CA THR A 175 7.73 24.00 -3.93
C THR A 175 8.70 23.61 -5.04
N LYS A 176 10.00 23.81 -4.78
CA LYS A 176 11.10 23.41 -5.68
C LYS A 176 11.08 21.91 -5.99
N ILE A 177 10.72 21.10 -5.01
CA ILE A 177 10.58 19.64 -5.16
C ILE A 177 9.52 19.32 -6.22
N GLY A 178 8.38 20.00 -6.18
CA GLY A 178 7.31 19.86 -7.17
C GLY A 178 7.73 20.22 -8.60
N MET A 179 8.55 21.28 -8.75
CA MET A 179 9.10 21.64 -10.07
C MET A 179 10.07 20.57 -10.60
N ILE A 180 10.96 20.05 -9.74
CA ILE A 180 11.91 19.00 -10.13
C ILE A 180 11.19 17.71 -10.52
N ILE A 181 10.13 17.34 -9.80
CA ILE A 181 9.32 16.15 -10.13
C ILE A 181 8.67 16.32 -11.50
N ARG A 182 8.02 17.46 -11.76
CA ARG A 182 7.37 17.71 -13.07
C ARG A 182 8.38 17.70 -14.21
N ALA A 183 9.51 18.40 -14.05
CA ALA A 183 10.59 18.40 -15.04
C ALA A 183 11.18 16.99 -15.27
N GLY A 184 11.33 16.21 -14.20
CA GLY A 184 11.81 14.83 -14.27
C GLY A 184 10.84 13.87 -14.96
N VAL A 185 9.52 14.09 -14.85
CA VAL A 185 8.50 13.32 -15.59
C VAL A 185 8.53 13.68 -17.08
N ASP A 186 8.78 14.94 -17.43
CA ASP A 186 8.87 15.37 -18.82
C ASP A 186 10.14 14.84 -19.49
N ASN A 187 11.32 15.07 -18.89
CA ASN A 187 12.61 14.59 -19.40
C ASN A 187 13.61 14.37 -18.25
N PHE A 188 13.72 13.12 -17.78
CA PHE A 188 14.67 12.74 -16.73
C PHE A 188 16.13 13.01 -17.13
N GLU A 189 16.46 12.84 -18.41
CA GLU A 189 17.82 13.01 -18.93
C GLU A 189 18.28 14.47 -18.84
N ILE A 190 17.50 15.41 -19.38
CA ILE A 190 17.81 16.85 -19.32
C ILE A 190 17.83 17.36 -17.87
N THR A 191 16.93 16.88 -17.02
CA THR A 191 16.90 17.33 -15.62
C THR A 191 18.12 16.82 -14.83
N SER A 192 18.67 15.66 -15.21
CA SER A 192 19.84 15.06 -14.54
C SER A 192 21.15 15.79 -14.87
N THR A 193 21.23 16.46 -16.02
CA THR A 193 22.41 17.26 -16.40
C THR A 193 22.53 18.55 -15.59
N LEU A 194 21.44 19.01 -14.95
CA LEU A 194 21.42 20.17 -14.06
C LEU A 194 22.08 19.91 -12.69
N GLY A 195 22.68 18.72 -12.49
CA GLY A 195 23.30 18.32 -11.23
C GLY A 195 22.30 17.93 -10.13
N ILE A 196 21.02 17.81 -10.49
CA ILE A 196 19.95 17.42 -9.57
C ILE A 196 19.86 15.89 -9.54
N ASN A 197 19.92 15.29 -8.35
CA ASN A 197 19.74 13.86 -8.19
C ASN A 197 18.26 13.49 -8.27
N ILE A 198 17.74 13.31 -9.50
CA ILE A 198 16.36 12.89 -9.77
C ILE A 198 16.01 11.56 -9.08
N GLN A 199 16.95 10.62 -9.02
CA GLN A 199 16.73 9.31 -8.40
C GLN A 199 16.35 9.46 -6.92
N LEU A 200 17.03 10.35 -6.20
CA LEU A 200 16.75 10.61 -4.79
C LEU A 200 15.39 11.31 -4.61
N VAL A 201 15.06 12.27 -5.46
CA VAL A 201 13.77 12.96 -5.43
C VAL A 201 12.61 11.99 -5.67
N PHE A 202 12.68 11.16 -6.70
CA PHE A 202 11.64 10.14 -6.94
C PHE A 202 11.56 9.10 -5.82
N THR A 203 12.69 8.69 -5.26
CA THR A 203 12.71 7.75 -4.12
C THR A 203 12.03 8.36 -2.90
N LEU A 204 12.28 9.64 -2.59
CA LEU A 204 11.61 10.34 -1.49
C LEU A 204 10.10 10.46 -1.73
N VAL A 205 9.68 10.81 -2.94
CA VAL A 205 8.25 10.91 -3.30
C VAL A 205 7.57 9.55 -3.18
N PHE A 206 8.19 8.50 -3.68
CA PHE A 206 7.67 7.14 -3.59
C PHE A 206 7.54 6.68 -2.13
N THR A 207 8.56 6.98 -1.31
CA THR A 207 8.54 6.67 0.13
C THR A 207 7.44 7.45 0.86
N ALA A 208 7.27 8.73 0.54
CA ALA A 208 6.20 9.57 1.10
C ALA A 208 4.80 9.07 0.67
N ALA A 209 4.63 8.67 -0.60
CA ALA A 209 3.40 8.08 -1.11
C ALA A 209 3.08 6.76 -0.39
N GLY A 210 4.07 5.88 -0.21
CA GLY A 210 3.90 4.63 0.55
C GLY A 210 3.53 4.87 2.01
N PHE A 211 4.14 5.87 2.66
CA PHE A 211 3.82 6.27 4.03
C PHE A 211 2.37 6.80 4.14
N LEU A 212 1.97 7.69 3.23
CA LEU A 212 0.61 8.23 3.17
C LEU A 212 -0.42 7.15 2.85
N ALA A 213 -0.12 6.23 1.93
CA ALA A 213 -0.98 5.09 1.63
C ALA A 213 -1.15 4.16 2.84
N GLY A 214 -0.09 3.95 3.63
CA GLY A 214 -0.15 3.21 4.90
C GLY A 214 -1.06 3.87 5.94
N ILE A 215 -0.95 5.19 6.11
CA ILE A 215 -1.85 5.98 6.98
C ILE A 215 -3.30 5.90 6.49
N ALA A 216 -3.51 6.07 5.18
CA ALA A 216 -4.83 5.99 4.57
C ALA A 216 -5.46 4.60 4.76
N GLY A 217 -4.67 3.53 4.60
CA GLY A 217 -5.13 2.16 4.87
C GLY A 217 -5.45 1.91 6.34
N ALA A 218 -4.65 2.43 7.27
CA ALA A 218 -4.90 2.30 8.70
C ALA A 218 -6.18 3.02 9.17
N ILE A 219 -6.47 4.19 8.59
CA ILE A 219 -7.69 4.97 8.86
C ILE A 219 -8.90 4.37 8.12
N GLY A 220 -8.74 4.02 6.84
CA GLY A 220 -9.81 3.44 6.02
C GLY A 220 -10.28 2.07 6.52
N GLY A 221 -9.34 1.23 6.96
CA GLY A 221 -9.63 -0.09 7.54
C GLY A 221 -10.36 -0.03 8.89
N THR A 222 -10.41 1.14 9.55
CA THR A 222 -11.26 1.34 10.73
C THR A 222 -12.69 1.75 10.39
N TYR A 223 -12.96 2.25 9.19
CA TYR A 223 -14.28 2.71 8.76
C TYR A 223 -15.05 1.63 7.99
N LEU A 224 -14.36 0.90 7.12
CA LEU A 224 -14.95 -0.16 6.31
C LEU A 224 -14.78 -1.51 7.02
N MET A 225 -15.91 -2.20 7.24
CA MET A 225 -15.85 -3.64 7.52
C MET A 225 -15.21 -4.31 6.31
N VAL A 226 -13.96 -4.77 6.47
CA VAL A 226 -13.23 -5.47 5.41
C VAL A 226 -13.92 -6.82 5.19
N ALA A 227 -14.91 -6.82 4.30
CA ALA A 227 -15.57 -8.01 3.80
C ALA A 227 -14.78 -8.56 2.61
N PRO A 228 -14.82 -9.89 2.36
CA PRO A 228 -14.22 -10.48 1.17
C PRO A 228 -14.74 -9.80 -0.09
N GLY A 229 -13.84 -9.24 -0.90
CA GLY A 229 -14.14 -8.56 -2.17
C GLY A 229 -14.23 -7.03 -2.12
N GLU A 230 -14.03 -6.40 -0.95
CA GLU A 230 -13.93 -4.94 -0.83
C GLU A 230 -12.66 -4.37 -1.47
N ASP A 231 -11.58 -5.16 -1.54
CA ASP A 231 -10.33 -4.82 -2.22
C ASP A 231 -10.55 -4.47 -3.70
N TRP A 232 -11.42 -5.22 -4.36
CA TRP A 232 -11.78 -5.02 -5.75
C TRP A 232 -12.57 -3.73 -5.98
N ARG A 233 -13.56 -3.47 -5.11
CA ARG A 233 -14.39 -2.26 -5.20
C ARG A 233 -13.56 -1.00 -5.02
N ILE A 234 -12.61 -1.03 -4.08
CA ILE A 234 -11.64 0.06 -3.87
C ILE A 234 -10.74 0.24 -5.10
N LEU A 235 -10.21 -0.84 -5.68
CA LEU A 235 -9.35 -0.76 -6.87
C LEU A 235 -10.09 -0.21 -8.10
N THR A 236 -11.35 -0.62 -8.30
CA THR A 236 -12.19 -0.10 -9.40
C THR A 236 -12.51 1.38 -9.21
N TYR A 237 -12.87 1.84 -8.02
CA TYR A 237 -13.09 3.26 -7.76
C TYR A 237 -11.81 4.08 -7.93
N ALA A 238 -10.68 3.61 -7.40
CA ALA A 238 -9.39 4.27 -7.59
C ALA A 238 -9.03 4.42 -9.07
N LEU A 239 -9.24 3.37 -9.87
CA LEU A 239 -9.00 3.42 -11.31
C LEU A 239 -9.96 4.40 -12.01
N LEU A 240 -11.26 4.37 -11.69
CA LEU A 240 -12.24 5.30 -12.28
C LEU A 240 -11.87 6.76 -12.00
N VAL A 241 -11.45 7.06 -10.77
CA VAL A 241 -10.99 8.40 -10.37
C VAL A 241 -9.79 8.84 -11.21
N ILE A 242 -8.81 7.96 -11.42
CA ILE A 242 -7.61 8.27 -12.20
C ILE A 242 -7.95 8.45 -13.69
N ILE A 243 -8.86 7.64 -14.24
CA ILE A 243 -9.28 7.74 -15.63
C ILE A 243 -10.04 9.04 -15.89
N ILE A 244 -11.03 9.37 -15.04
CA ILE A 244 -11.83 10.59 -15.18
C ILE A 244 -10.97 11.83 -14.92
N GLY A 245 -10.04 11.75 -13.95
CA GLY A 245 -9.13 12.84 -13.63
C GLY A 245 -7.97 13.06 -14.61
N GLY A 246 -7.68 12.09 -15.48
CA GLY A 246 -6.58 12.14 -16.43
C GLY A 246 -5.23 11.73 -15.83
N MET A 247 -4.57 10.76 -16.49
CA MET A 247 -3.26 10.23 -16.08
C MET A 247 -2.18 11.31 -16.13
N GLY A 248 -1.90 11.95 -15.00
CA GLY A 248 -0.85 12.97 -14.85
C GLY A 248 -1.33 14.33 -14.33
N SER A 249 -2.65 14.54 -14.18
CA SER A 249 -3.21 15.78 -13.61
C SER A 249 -3.67 15.57 -12.17
N PHE A 250 -2.89 16.10 -11.22
CA PHE A 250 -3.27 16.10 -9.80
C PHE A 250 -4.61 16.82 -9.58
N GLY A 251 -4.83 17.94 -10.26
CA GLY A 251 -6.08 18.70 -10.17
C GLY A 251 -7.29 17.94 -10.73
N GLY A 252 -7.10 17.24 -11.86
CA GLY A 252 -8.17 16.43 -12.45
C GLY A 252 -8.52 15.23 -11.57
N THR A 253 -7.55 14.61 -10.90
CA THR A 253 -7.78 13.48 -9.99
C THR A 253 -8.66 13.87 -8.80
N ILE A 254 -8.47 15.06 -8.22
CA ILE A 254 -9.30 15.57 -7.11
C ILE A 254 -10.75 15.75 -7.58
N VAL A 255 -10.96 16.38 -8.73
CA VAL A 255 -12.30 16.57 -9.30
C VAL A 255 -12.95 15.22 -9.60
N GLY A 256 -12.19 14.27 -10.15
CA GLY A 256 -12.63 12.90 -10.40
C GLY A 256 -13.09 12.18 -9.12
N SER A 257 -12.35 12.34 -8.01
CA SER A 257 -12.76 11.75 -6.71
C SER A 257 -14.07 12.31 -6.19
N ILE A 258 -14.29 13.63 -6.31
CA ILE A 258 -15.52 14.26 -5.82
C ILE A 258 -16.75 13.82 -6.64
N ILE A 259 -16.57 13.55 -7.93
CA ILE A 259 -17.67 13.11 -8.82
C ILE A 259 -18.07 11.66 -8.53
N ILE A 260 -17.11 10.78 -8.26
CA ILE A 260 -17.37 9.35 -8.03
C ILE A 260 -17.85 9.09 -6.60
N GLY A 261 -17.41 9.90 -5.64
CA GLY A 261 -17.75 9.78 -4.22
C GLY A 261 -16.55 9.42 -3.36
#